data_AF-A0A0C9XGK3-F1
#
_entry.id   AF-A0A0C9XGK3-F1
#
_cell.length_a   1.000
_cell.length_b   1.000
_cell.length_c   1.000
_cell.angle_alpha   90.00
_cell.angle_beta   90.00
_cell.angle_gamma   90.00
#
_symmetry.space_group_name_H-M   'P 1'
#
loop_
_entity.id
_entity.type
_entity.pdbx_description
1 polymer ?
#
loop_
_entity_poly.entity_id
_entity_poly.type
_entity_poly.pdbx_seq_one_letter_code
_entity_poly.pdbx_strand_id
1 'polypeptide(L)'
;MGSNLRNLLLPLLAFYYMAPIHARFTKTTCWTGQDIENASCIQQNAAGAWCFIPNIRPGLVATSCTGGYADFATVLEVHLAQGLSVAYYNGIDNSLLGGADYSIPSNPGIIRLCLSGQSGDGNYQTQCLNALADNTFGAGLYCVVIRGQNNVTDGCYTPNVVVHTPSSIISSPGSVSTSSPGSTNSGPPYTPAYPSSAQSLNSMLHSVLLLCLPVILASSRIRVVGLLMRLVVAASTNAI
;
A
#
# COMPACT_ATOMS: atom_id res chain seq x y z
N MET A 1 -56.30 -6.88 -23.00
CA MET A 1 -55.67 -6.66 -21.67
C MET A 1 -54.35 -7.41 -21.65
N GLY A 2 -53.28 -6.86 -22.20
CA GLY A 2 -52.05 -7.64 -22.41
C GLY A 2 -50.90 -6.82 -22.96
N SER A 3 -50.39 -5.89 -22.17
CA SER A 3 -49.17 -5.14 -22.48
C SER A 3 -48.85 -4.25 -21.28
N ASN A 4 -47.93 -4.67 -20.39
CA ASN A 4 -47.14 -3.79 -19.51
C ASN A 4 -46.17 -4.50 -18.54
N LEU A 5 -45.79 -5.78 -18.72
CA LEU A 5 -44.81 -6.43 -17.83
C LEU A 5 -43.33 -6.30 -18.27
N ARG A 6 -43.05 -5.91 -19.53
CA ARG A 6 -41.68 -5.89 -20.07
C ARG A 6 -40.85 -4.66 -19.67
N ASN A 7 -41.46 -3.58 -19.17
CA ASN A 7 -40.76 -2.33 -18.84
C ASN A 7 -40.32 -2.21 -17.37
N LEU A 8 -40.66 -3.17 -16.50
CA LEU A 8 -40.30 -3.14 -15.08
C LEU A 8 -39.08 -4.00 -14.70
N LEU A 9 -38.57 -4.81 -15.64
CA LEU A 9 -37.41 -5.69 -15.40
C LEU A 9 -36.05 -5.06 -15.76
N LEU A 10 -36.04 -4.00 -16.57
CA LEU A 10 -34.80 -3.30 -16.96
C LEU A 10 -34.11 -2.48 -15.85
N PRO A 11 -34.80 -1.83 -14.89
CA PRO A 11 -34.10 -1.12 -13.82
C PRO A 11 -33.53 -2.07 -12.74
N LEU A 12 -34.06 -3.29 -12.60
CA LEU A 12 -33.56 -4.28 -11.62
C LEU A 12 -32.26 -4.99 -12.06
N LEU A 13 -32.01 -5.10 -13.37
CA LEU A 13 -30.77 -5.66 -13.91
C LEU A 13 -29.60 -4.66 -13.93
N ALA A 14 -29.88 -3.35 -13.82
CA ALA A 14 -28.84 -2.32 -13.74
C ALA A 14 -28.18 -2.22 -12.34
N PHE A 15 -28.84 -2.68 -11.28
CA PHE A 15 -28.27 -2.72 -9.92
C PHE A 15 -27.37 -3.93 -9.64
N TYR A 16 -27.23 -4.85 -10.60
CA TYR A 16 -26.27 -5.96 -10.52
C TYR A 16 -24.87 -5.60 -11.06
N TYR A 17 -24.66 -4.35 -11.50
CA TYR A 17 -23.35 -3.91 -11.97
C TYR A 17 -22.43 -3.61 -10.79
N MET A 18 -21.55 -4.58 -10.56
CA MET A 18 -20.25 -4.46 -9.91
C MET A 18 -20.34 -3.90 -8.49
N ALA A 19 -20.57 -4.77 -7.51
CA ALA A 19 -20.01 -4.53 -6.19
C ALA A 19 -18.53 -4.25 -6.41
N PRO A 20 -18.05 -3.02 -6.18
CA PRO A 20 -16.67 -2.73 -6.50
C PRO A 20 -15.86 -3.54 -5.49
N ILE A 21 -14.92 -4.28 -6.03
CA ILE A 21 -13.97 -5.08 -5.28
C ILE A 21 -12.90 -4.05 -4.93
N HIS A 22 -12.95 -3.49 -3.72
CA HIS A 22 -12.18 -2.29 -3.34
C HIS A 22 -11.19 -2.64 -2.24
N ALA A 23 -9.86 -2.52 -2.47
CA ALA A 23 -8.95 -2.89 -1.37
C ALA A 23 -8.95 -2.02 -0.11
N ARG A 24 -9.89 -1.08 -0.07
CA ARG A 24 -10.36 -0.38 1.10
C ARG A 24 -10.50 -1.28 2.32
N PHE A 25 -10.00 -0.77 3.45
CA PHE A 25 -10.37 -1.31 4.74
C PHE A 25 -11.82 -0.91 5.05
N THR A 26 -12.67 -1.92 5.26
CA THR A 26 -14.08 -1.78 5.64
C THR A 26 -14.41 -2.49 6.94
N LYS A 27 -13.50 -3.31 7.45
CA LYS A 27 -13.61 -4.00 8.73
C LYS A 27 -12.22 -4.08 9.36
N THR A 28 -12.19 -4.28 10.68
CA THR A 28 -10.95 -4.62 11.36
C THR A 28 -10.35 -5.87 10.72
N THR A 29 -9.11 -5.75 10.26
CA THR A 29 -8.32 -6.88 9.76
C THR A 29 -7.15 -7.05 10.70
N CYS A 30 -6.96 -8.25 11.21
CA CYS A 30 -5.79 -8.59 11.99
C CYS A 30 -5.03 -9.71 11.30
N TRP A 31 -3.72 -9.55 11.25
CA TRP A 31 -2.81 -10.61 10.88
C TRP A 31 -2.17 -11.14 12.15
N THR A 32 -2.74 -12.24 12.63
CA THR A 32 -2.09 -13.14 13.58
C THR A 32 -0.99 -13.84 12.78
N GLY A 33 0.26 -13.44 12.97
CA GLY A 33 1.38 -14.21 12.43
C GLY A 33 1.45 -15.58 13.14
N GLN A 34 2.59 -15.87 13.75
CA GLN A 34 2.76 -17.09 14.53
C GLN A 34 2.14 -16.99 15.95
N ASP A 35 1.96 -15.76 16.45
CA ASP A 35 1.47 -15.48 17.79
C ASP A 35 0.07 -14.83 17.74
N ILE A 36 -0.93 -15.55 18.23
CA ILE A 36 -2.34 -15.11 18.22
C ILE A 36 -2.56 -13.90 19.15
N GLU A 37 -1.77 -13.80 20.23
CA GLU A 37 -1.88 -12.73 21.23
C GLU A 37 -1.19 -11.42 20.80
N ASN A 38 -0.31 -11.49 19.80
CA ASN A 38 0.47 -10.37 19.28
C ASN A 38 0.22 -10.19 17.78
N ALA A 39 -1.06 -9.99 17.43
CA ALA A 39 -1.46 -9.71 16.06
C ALA A 39 -1.17 -8.25 15.69
N SER A 40 -0.70 -8.03 14.47
CA SER A 40 -0.75 -6.69 13.88
C SER A 40 -2.16 -6.48 13.33
N CYS A 41 -2.77 -5.32 13.56
CA CYS A 41 -4.13 -5.04 13.15
C CYS A 41 -4.26 -3.73 12.38
N ILE A 42 -5.22 -3.67 11.48
CA ILE A 42 -5.71 -2.43 10.89
C ILE A 42 -7.13 -2.25 11.40
N GLN A 43 -7.36 -1.17 12.14
CA GLN A 43 -8.62 -0.90 12.82
C GLN A 43 -8.94 0.60 12.82
N GLN A 44 -10.22 0.96 12.95
CA GLN A 44 -10.61 2.36 13.03
C GLN A 44 -10.30 2.96 14.41
N ASN A 45 -9.75 4.18 14.43
CA ASN A 45 -9.69 4.99 15.63
C ASN A 45 -11.06 5.63 15.94
N ALA A 46 -11.16 6.37 17.06
CA ALA A 46 -12.40 7.03 17.48
C ALA A 46 -12.91 8.08 16.48
N ALA A 47 -12.05 8.61 15.61
CA ALA A 47 -12.41 9.55 14.54
C ALA A 47 -12.81 8.84 13.23
N GLY A 48 -12.78 7.50 13.19
CA GLY A 48 -13.14 6.70 12.02
C GLY A 48 -12.00 6.49 11.01
N ALA A 49 -10.80 6.98 11.27
CA ALA A 49 -9.63 6.76 10.42
C ALA A 49 -9.05 5.35 10.66
N TRP A 50 -8.60 4.68 9.58
CA TRP A 50 -8.00 3.36 9.66
C TRP A 50 -6.53 3.44 10.04
N CYS A 51 -6.18 2.78 11.14
CA CYS A 51 -4.87 2.84 11.76
C CYS A 51 -4.24 1.47 11.86
N PHE A 52 -2.96 1.40 11.55
CA PHE A 52 -2.15 0.21 11.75
C PHE A 52 -1.63 0.17 13.19
N ILE A 53 -1.95 -0.91 13.89
CA ILE A 53 -1.46 -1.23 15.22
C ILE A 53 -0.49 -2.40 15.07
N PRO A 54 0.82 -2.14 15.02
CA PRO A 54 1.82 -3.19 14.89
C PRO A 54 1.90 -4.04 16.15
N ASN A 55 2.23 -5.32 15.97
CA ASN A 55 2.58 -6.19 17.07
C ASN A 55 3.94 -5.81 17.68
N ILE A 56 4.15 -6.16 18.94
CA ILE A 56 5.45 -6.01 19.58
C ILE A 56 6.40 -7.05 18.98
N ARG A 57 7.54 -6.61 18.45
CA ARG A 57 8.57 -7.48 17.82
C ARG A 57 9.92 -7.32 18.51
N PRO A 58 10.21 -8.13 19.54
CA PRO A 58 11.50 -8.09 20.21
C PRO A 58 12.65 -8.36 19.23
N GLY A 59 13.68 -7.53 19.27
CA GLY A 59 14.88 -7.70 18.43
C GLY A 59 14.74 -7.25 16.97
N LEU A 60 13.61 -6.66 16.56
CA LEU A 60 13.55 -5.97 15.28
C LEU A 60 14.45 -4.72 15.34
N VAL A 61 15.48 -4.69 14.49
CA VAL A 61 16.45 -3.58 14.42
C VAL A 61 16.60 -3.00 13.02
N ALA A 62 15.91 -3.55 12.03
CA ALA A 62 16.00 -3.11 10.65
C ALA A 62 15.44 -1.69 10.49
N THR A 63 16.21 -0.79 9.87
CA THR A 63 15.79 0.59 9.59
C THR A 63 15.50 0.84 8.11
N SER A 64 15.79 -0.14 7.25
CA SER A 64 15.57 -0.11 5.82
C SER A 64 15.24 -1.51 5.29
N CYS A 65 14.63 -1.57 4.11
CA CYS A 65 14.38 -2.82 3.40
C CYS A 65 15.62 -3.23 2.61
N THR A 66 16.21 -4.38 2.95
CA THR A 66 17.43 -4.89 2.30
C THR A 66 17.26 -6.36 1.90
N GLY A 67 18.23 -6.90 1.15
CA GLY A 67 18.21 -8.30 0.70
C GLY A 67 16.98 -8.62 -0.15
N GLY A 68 16.28 -9.72 0.16
CA GLY A 68 15.06 -10.15 -0.55
C GLY A 68 13.86 -9.21 -0.45
N TYR A 69 13.98 -8.12 0.31
CA TYR A 69 12.94 -7.09 0.46
C TYR A 69 13.35 -5.73 -0.11
N ALA A 70 14.51 -5.64 -0.78
CA ALA A 70 15.05 -4.39 -1.30
C ALA A 70 14.10 -3.66 -2.26
N ASP A 71 13.21 -4.39 -2.94
CA ASP A 71 12.17 -3.83 -3.81
C ASP A 71 11.20 -2.88 -3.07
N PHE A 72 11.10 -2.97 -1.74
CA PHE A 72 10.28 -2.08 -0.93
C PHE A 72 11.03 -0.85 -0.40
N ALA A 73 12.35 -0.75 -0.60
CA ALA A 73 13.15 0.33 -0.01
C ALA A 73 12.71 1.72 -0.48
N THR A 74 12.46 1.89 -1.78
CA THR A 74 12.05 3.17 -2.33
C THR A 74 10.63 3.58 -1.88
N VAL A 75 9.67 2.65 -1.90
CA VAL A 75 8.30 2.96 -1.44
C VAL A 75 8.26 3.25 0.06
N LEU A 76 9.14 2.61 0.85
CA LEU A 76 9.27 2.88 2.27
C LEU A 76 9.63 4.35 2.51
N GLU A 77 10.66 4.87 1.83
CA GLU A 77 11.05 6.27 2.02
C GLU A 77 9.97 7.25 1.55
N VAL A 78 9.27 6.94 0.44
CA VAL A 78 8.11 7.73 0.00
C VAL A 78 7.00 7.72 1.07
N HIS A 79 6.73 6.56 1.67
CA HIS A 79 5.73 6.43 2.73
C HIS A 79 6.11 7.19 4.01
N LEU A 80 7.38 7.14 4.41
CA LEU A 80 7.88 7.83 5.60
C LEU A 80 7.91 9.35 5.45
N ALA A 81 8.00 9.85 4.20
CA ALA A 81 8.03 11.28 3.90
C ALA A 81 6.63 11.95 3.81
N GLN A 82 5.56 11.16 3.75
CA GLN A 82 4.17 11.67 3.66
C GLN A 82 3.44 11.56 5.01
N GLY A 83 2.12 11.83 5.05
CA GLY A 83 1.34 12.02 6.29
C GLY A 83 0.27 10.96 6.62
N LEU A 84 0.07 9.94 5.80
CA LEU A 84 -0.93 8.87 5.95
C LEU A 84 -0.29 7.60 6.52
N SER A 85 -0.84 7.08 7.59
CA SER A 85 -0.37 5.85 8.26
C SER A 85 -0.65 4.60 7.42
N VAL A 86 -1.67 4.64 6.56
CA VAL A 86 -2.03 3.53 5.66
C VAL A 86 -2.16 4.10 4.25
N ALA A 87 -1.30 3.66 3.33
CA ALA A 87 -1.27 4.18 1.98
C ALA A 87 -0.91 3.12 0.93
N TYR A 88 -1.49 3.28 -0.25
CA TYR A 88 -1.26 2.45 -1.42
C TYR A 88 -0.43 3.19 -2.46
N TYR A 89 0.46 2.45 -3.11
CA TYR A 89 1.41 2.97 -4.08
C TYR A 89 1.45 2.11 -5.33
N ASN A 90 1.76 2.73 -6.45
CA ASN A 90 2.06 2.01 -7.68
C ASN A 90 3.40 1.30 -7.52
N GLY A 91 3.44 -0.02 -7.76
CA GLY A 91 4.64 -0.84 -7.59
C GLY A 91 5.74 -0.60 -8.63
N ILE A 92 5.46 0.15 -9.69
CA ILE A 92 6.43 0.48 -10.74
C ILE A 92 7.18 1.76 -10.40
N ASP A 93 6.47 2.85 -10.08
CA ASP A 93 7.06 4.18 -9.88
C ASP A 93 6.98 4.70 -8.43
N ASN A 94 6.35 3.95 -7.52
CA ASN A 94 6.11 4.33 -6.12
C ASN A 94 5.26 5.57 -5.93
N SER A 95 4.49 5.99 -6.94
CA SER A 95 3.55 7.09 -6.81
C SER A 95 2.40 6.74 -5.86
N LEU A 96 1.95 7.71 -5.06
CA LEU A 96 0.82 7.56 -4.15
C LEU A 96 -0.47 7.38 -4.95
N LEU A 97 -1.18 6.29 -4.69
CA LEU A 97 -2.47 5.98 -5.28
C LEU A 97 -3.63 6.42 -4.38
N GLY A 98 -3.47 6.33 -3.06
CA GLY A 98 -4.47 6.76 -2.09
C GLY A 98 -4.21 6.23 -0.68
N GLY A 99 -5.11 6.57 0.25
CA GLY A 99 -5.06 6.13 1.64
C GLY A 99 -5.75 4.78 1.88
N ALA A 100 -6.18 4.55 3.12
CA ALA A 100 -6.88 3.32 3.53
C ALA A 100 -8.22 3.05 2.80
N ASP A 101 -8.78 4.06 2.14
CA ASP A 101 -9.99 3.99 1.33
C ASP A 101 -9.73 3.70 -0.16
N TYR A 102 -8.46 3.60 -0.55
CA TYR A 102 -8.07 3.34 -1.92
C TYR A 102 -8.64 2.01 -2.44
N SER A 103 -9.15 2.06 -3.66
CA SER A 103 -9.86 0.96 -4.28
C SER A 103 -8.98 0.31 -5.34
N ILE A 104 -8.46 -0.88 -5.04
CA ILE A 104 -7.66 -1.67 -5.99
C ILE A 104 -8.54 -2.09 -7.18
N PRO A 105 -8.17 -1.73 -8.42
CA PRO A 105 -8.94 -2.13 -9.60
C PRO A 105 -8.78 -3.63 -9.89
N SER A 106 -9.69 -4.22 -10.65
CA SER A 106 -9.69 -5.66 -10.98
C SER A 106 -8.42 -6.16 -11.69
N ASN A 107 -7.65 -5.25 -12.31
CA ASN A 107 -6.34 -5.55 -12.87
C ASN A 107 -5.32 -4.51 -12.36
N PRO A 108 -4.78 -4.70 -11.15
CA PRO A 108 -4.05 -3.66 -10.45
C PRO A 108 -2.58 -3.53 -10.85
N GLY A 109 -2.05 -4.47 -11.62
CA GLY A 109 -0.60 -4.63 -11.72
C GLY A 109 -0.01 -4.90 -10.34
N ILE A 110 1.14 -4.29 -10.04
CA ILE A 110 1.75 -4.37 -8.71
C ILE A 110 1.29 -3.14 -7.92
N ILE A 111 0.57 -3.36 -6.84
CA ILE A 111 0.21 -2.31 -5.87
C ILE A 111 0.90 -2.62 -4.56
N ARG A 112 1.61 -1.63 -4.02
CA ARG A 112 2.29 -1.73 -2.73
C ARG A 112 1.43 -1.06 -1.67
N LEU A 113 1.26 -1.73 -0.54
CA LEU A 113 0.66 -1.18 0.67
C LEU A 113 1.79 -0.91 1.66
N CYS A 114 1.89 0.31 2.17
CA CYS A 114 2.71 0.61 3.33
C CYS A 114 1.84 1.09 4.49
N LEU A 115 2.20 0.59 5.67
CA LEU A 115 1.49 0.75 6.93
C LEU A 115 2.48 1.22 7.97
N SER A 116 2.18 2.27 8.72
CA SER A 116 3.00 2.70 9.84
C SER A 116 2.14 2.92 11.08
N GLY A 117 2.73 2.69 12.24
CA GLY A 117 2.01 2.73 13.50
C GLY A 117 2.93 2.66 14.70
N GLN A 118 2.33 2.74 15.89
CA GLN A 118 3.01 2.61 17.17
C GLN A 118 2.53 1.34 17.88
N SER A 119 3.45 0.45 18.26
CA SER A 119 3.11 -0.77 19.01
C SER A 119 2.84 -0.45 20.48
N GLY A 120 2.28 -1.41 21.21
CA GLY A 120 1.93 -1.24 22.63
C GLY A 120 3.11 -0.93 23.57
N ASP A 121 4.34 -1.15 23.12
CA ASP A 121 5.59 -0.79 23.80
C ASP A 121 6.09 0.62 23.45
N GLY A 122 5.35 1.37 22.64
CA GLY A 122 5.69 2.72 22.21
C GLY A 122 6.63 2.82 21.01
N ASN A 123 7.14 1.69 20.49
CA ASN A 123 8.02 1.69 19.33
C ASN A 123 7.24 1.92 18.03
N TYR A 124 7.83 2.69 17.10
CA TYR A 124 7.25 2.86 15.77
C TYR A 124 7.70 1.76 14.84
N GLN A 125 6.76 1.26 14.03
CA GLN A 125 7.05 0.28 12.99
C GLN A 125 6.37 0.68 11.70
N THR A 126 7.05 0.43 10.59
CA THR A 126 6.50 0.54 9.24
C THR A 126 6.64 -0.78 8.53
N GLN A 127 5.56 -1.24 7.90
CA GLN A 127 5.51 -2.45 7.10
C GLN A 127 5.11 -2.12 5.67
N CYS A 128 5.87 -2.60 4.69
CA CYS A 128 5.52 -2.50 3.26
C CYS A 128 5.40 -3.90 2.64
N LEU A 129 4.37 -4.10 1.83
CA LEU A 129 4.04 -5.37 1.19
C LEU A 129 3.28 -5.15 -0.12
N ASN A 130 3.13 -6.19 -0.94
CA ASN A 130 2.23 -6.13 -2.08
C ASN A 130 0.78 -6.36 -1.63
N ALA A 131 -0.12 -5.47 -2.04
CA ALA A 131 -1.54 -5.60 -1.79
C ALA A 131 -2.17 -6.55 -2.81
N LEU A 132 -2.91 -7.55 -2.34
CA LEU A 132 -3.54 -8.57 -3.19
C LEU A 132 -5.06 -8.43 -3.27
N ALA A 133 -5.68 -7.93 -2.21
CA ALA A 133 -7.12 -7.82 -2.08
C ALA A 133 -7.51 -6.91 -0.91
N ASP A 134 -8.80 -6.63 -0.84
CA ASP A 134 -9.48 -5.90 0.22
C ASP A 134 -9.31 -6.55 1.57
N ASN A 135 -9.19 -5.70 2.60
CA ASN A 135 -9.10 -6.12 3.98
C ASN A 135 -8.03 -7.21 4.20
N THR A 136 -6.96 -7.19 3.38
CA THR A 136 -5.93 -8.23 3.37
C THR A 136 -4.56 -7.58 3.52
N PHE A 137 -3.82 -8.00 4.53
CA PHE A 137 -2.39 -7.73 4.69
C PHE A 137 -1.73 -8.88 5.45
N GLY A 138 -0.39 -8.95 5.43
CA GLY A 138 0.38 -9.98 6.14
C GLY A 138 0.61 -11.29 5.37
N ALA A 139 0.12 -11.40 4.13
CA ALA A 139 0.45 -12.53 3.26
C ALA A 139 1.61 -12.18 2.31
N GLY A 140 2.56 -13.11 2.14
CA GLY A 140 3.64 -13.00 1.15
C GLY A 140 4.92 -12.32 1.66
N LEU A 141 5.71 -11.78 0.72
CA LEU A 141 6.93 -11.04 1.02
C LEU A 141 6.59 -9.64 1.52
N TYR A 142 7.15 -9.27 2.67
CA TYR A 142 6.96 -7.96 3.28
C TYR A 142 8.25 -7.49 3.95
N CYS A 143 8.44 -6.18 3.99
CA CYS A 143 9.49 -5.52 4.75
C CYS A 143 8.89 -4.92 6.03
N VAL A 144 9.57 -5.04 7.18
CA VAL A 144 9.23 -4.32 8.42
C VAL A 144 10.46 -3.59 8.93
N VAL A 145 10.31 -2.33 9.32
CA VAL A 145 11.37 -1.50 9.88
C VAL A 145 10.92 -0.80 11.16
N ILE A 146 11.87 -0.50 12.06
CA ILE A 146 11.66 0.28 13.29
C ILE A 146 11.67 1.80 13.02
N ARG A 147 10.83 2.24 12.08
CA ARG A 147 10.64 3.66 11.74
C ARG A 147 9.15 3.96 11.64
N GLY A 148 8.78 5.18 12.00
CA GLY A 148 7.48 5.78 11.72
C GLY A 148 7.65 7.06 10.91
N GLN A 149 6.55 7.60 10.41
CA GLN A 149 6.56 8.88 9.71
C GLN A 149 6.91 10.01 10.67
N ASN A 150 7.54 11.07 10.17
CA ASN A 150 7.83 12.27 10.97
C ASN A 150 6.59 13.15 11.17
N ASN A 151 5.59 13.00 10.32
CA ASN A 151 4.32 13.71 10.39
C ASN A 151 3.19 12.72 10.10
N VAL A 152 2.16 12.70 10.94
CA VAL A 152 1.01 11.80 10.81
C VAL A 152 -0.25 12.65 10.92
N THR A 153 -1.05 12.65 9.87
CA THR A 153 -2.19 13.56 9.69
C THR A 153 -3.55 12.87 9.88
N ASP A 154 -3.57 11.53 9.91
CA ASP A 154 -4.79 10.73 10.11
C ASP A 154 -5.08 10.40 11.58
N GLY A 155 -4.25 10.89 12.51
CA GLY A 155 -4.46 10.75 13.94
C GLY A 155 -4.24 9.33 14.47
N CYS A 156 -3.50 8.49 13.74
CA CYS A 156 -3.28 7.10 14.15
C CYS A 156 -2.21 6.94 15.24
N TYR A 157 -1.19 7.78 15.24
CA TYR A 157 -0.19 7.83 16.30
C TYR A 157 0.43 9.23 16.34
N THR A 158 1.03 9.57 17.49
CA THR A 158 1.80 10.82 17.60
C THR A 158 3.23 10.49 17.22
N PRO A 159 3.78 11.05 16.12
CA PRO A 159 5.18 10.85 15.80
C PRO A 159 6.03 11.48 16.89
N ASN A 160 7.11 10.80 17.31
CA ASN A 160 8.11 11.41 18.18
C ASN A 160 8.81 12.48 17.35
N VAL A 161 8.30 13.71 17.41
CA VAL A 161 9.08 14.87 17.07
C VAL A 161 10.20 14.89 18.10
N VAL A 162 11.40 14.47 17.70
CA VAL A 162 12.60 14.85 18.43
C VAL A 162 12.61 16.37 18.34
N VAL A 163 12.00 17.03 19.33
CA VAL A 163 12.10 18.46 19.51
C VAL A 163 13.58 18.66 19.80
N HIS A 164 14.35 18.95 18.76
CA HIS A 164 15.61 19.63 18.94
C HIS A 164 15.24 20.98 19.53
N THR A 165 15.14 21.04 20.85
CA THR A 165 15.13 22.29 21.58
C THR A 165 16.36 23.02 21.06
N PRO A 166 16.21 24.15 20.33
CA PRO A 166 17.39 24.91 19.95
C PRO A 166 18.03 25.28 21.29
N SER A 167 19.22 24.74 21.57
CA SER A 167 19.99 25.16 22.72
C SER A 167 20.14 26.66 22.59
N SER A 168 19.37 27.40 23.38
CA SER A 168 19.51 28.84 23.52
C SER A 168 20.93 29.04 24.03
N ILE A 169 21.82 29.47 23.14
CA ILE A 169 23.15 29.94 23.48
C ILE A 169 22.92 31.14 24.40
N ILE A 170 23.04 30.92 25.70
CA ILE A 170 23.11 31.98 26.70
C ILE A 170 24.33 32.81 26.31
N SER A 171 24.07 33.94 25.63
CA SER A 171 25.07 34.91 25.26
C SER A 171 25.46 35.65 26.53
N SER A 172 26.50 35.17 27.22
CA SER A 172 27.22 36.01 28.19
C SER A 172 28.18 36.93 27.43
N PRO A 173 28.22 38.24 27.74
CA PRO A 173 29.06 39.19 27.05
C PRO A 173 30.50 39.04 27.54
N GLY A 174 31.41 38.61 26.67
CA GLY A 174 32.79 38.38 27.07
C GLY A 174 33.75 38.33 25.90
N SER A 175 34.41 39.46 25.66
CA SER A 175 35.71 39.62 24.98
C SER A 175 35.83 39.29 23.49
N VAL A 176 35.86 40.39 22.74
CA VAL A 176 36.50 40.61 21.44
C VAL A 176 37.87 39.91 21.35
N SER A 177 38.08 39.14 20.29
CA SER A 177 39.40 38.95 19.71
C SER A 177 39.28 38.77 18.20
N THR A 178 39.73 39.82 17.52
CA THR A 178 39.86 39.99 16.09
C THR A 178 41.05 39.19 15.55
N SER A 179 40.82 38.34 14.55
CA SER A 179 41.82 38.03 13.52
C SER A 179 41.21 37.26 12.34
N SER A 180 40.97 37.98 11.24
CA SER A 180 41.09 37.50 9.85
C SER A 180 42.41 38.09 9.30
N PRO A 181 43.03 37.64 8.17
CA PRO A 181 42.43 36.95 7.01
C PRO A 181 43.29 35.83 6.35
N GLY A 182 42.73 35.14 5.36
CA GLY A 182 43.47 34.26 4.40
C GLY A 182 42.52 33.30 3.68
N SER A 183 41.84 33.72 2.61
CA SER A 183 42.26 33.65 1.19
C SER A 183 42.25 32.25 0.57
N THR A 184 41.34 32.11 -0.40
CA THR A 184 41.40 31.34 -1.67
C THR A 184 41.65 29.84 -1.63
N ASN A 185 40.63 29.06 -2.03
CA ASN A 185 40.79 28.15 -3.17
C ASN A 185 39.46 27.82 -3.85
N SER A 186 39.37 28.28 -5.10
CA SER A 186 38.45 27.90 -6.15
C SER A 186 38.81 26.51 -6.73
N GLY A 187 37.82 25.63 -6.86
CA GLY A 187 37.93 24.33 -7.55
C GLY A 187 36.56 23.86 -8.06
N PRO A 188 36.50 23.11 -9.19
CA PRO A 188 35.51 23.28 -10.25
C PRO A 188 34.17 22.52 -10.07
N PRO A 189 33.15 22.85 -10.89
CA PRO A 189 31.85 22.17 -10.91
C PRO A 189 31.95 20.79 -11.57
N TYR A 190 31.49 19.76 -10.86
CA TYR A 190 31.36 18.41 -11.39
C TYR A 190 30.10 18.29 -12.24
N THR A 191 30.29 18.00 -13.53
CA THR A 191 29.27 17.61 -14.50
C THR A 191 28.66 16.22 -14.19
N PRO A 192 27.37 16.01 -14.50
CA PRO A 192 26.68 14.74 -14.28
C PRO A 192 27.02 13.73 -15.39
N ALA A 193 27.39 12.51 -14.99
CA ALA A 193 27.54 11.38 -15.92
C ALA A 193 26.21 10.63 -16.05
N TYR A 194 25.69 10.63 -17.28
CA TYR A 194 24.57 9.83 -17.77
C TYR A 194 25.10 8.45 -18.19
N PRO A 195 24.56 7.33 -17.67
CA PRO A 195 24.64 6.06 -18.38
C PRO A 195 23.28 5.71 -18.98
N SER A 196 23.24 5.75 -20.31
CA SER A 196 22.21 5.15 -21.15
C SER A 196 22.41 3.63 -21.20
N SER A 197 21.45 2.87 -20.69
CA SER A 197 21.34 1.43 -20.94
C SER A 197 19.87 1.03 -21.09
N ALA A 198 19.31 1.31 -22.26
CA ALA A 198 18.10 0.66 -22.74
C ALA A 198 18.47 -0.75 -23.23
N GLN A 199 18.33 -1.75 -22.36
CA GLN A 199 18.37 -3.15 -22.78
C GLN A 199 16.95 -3.66 -23.08
N SER A 200 16.85 -4.26 -24.26
CA SER A 200 15.67 -4.80 -24.93
C SER A 200 14.85 -5.77 -24.06
N LEU A 201 13.62 -5.35 -23.71
CA LEU A 201 12.61 -6.17 -23.01
C LEU A 201 11.68 -6.95 -23.96
N ASN A 202 11.91 -6.91 -25.28
CA ASN A 202 10.95 -7.43 -26.26
C ASN A 202 10.98 -8.96 -26.48
N SER A 203 11.94 -9.69 -25.91
CA SER A 203 12.10 -11.12 -26.19
C SER A 203 11.36 -12.06 -25.22
N MET A 204 11.10 -11.63 -23.97
CA MET A 204 10.46 -12.48 -22.95
C MET A 204 8.92 -12.49 -23.01
N LEU A 205 8.31 -11.46 -23.61
CA LEU A 205 6.84 -11.31 -23.66
C LEU A 205 6.16 -12.28 -24.64
N HIS A 206 6.85 -12.75 -25.67
CA HIS A 206 6.25 -13.66 -26.65
C HIS A 206 6.15 -15.12 -26.16
N SER A 207 7.07 -15.59 -25.31
CA SER A 207 7.02 -16.97 -24.80
C SER A 207 5.97 -17.20 -23.71
N VAL A 208 5.64 -16.17 -22.91
CA VAL A 208 4.63 -16.30 -21.83
C VAL A 208 3.20 -16.25 -22.39
N LEU A 209 2.96 -15.49 -23.47
CA LEU A 209 1.63 -15.36 -24.07
C LEU A 209 1.13 -16.69 -24.68
N LEU A 210 2.03 -17.50 -25.26
CA LEU A 210 1.67 -18.77 -25.89
C LEU A 210 1.30 -19.89 -24.90
N LEU A 211 1.80 -19.84 -23.66
CA LEU A 211 1.50 -20.84 -22.64
C LEU A 211 0.19 -20.58 -21.87
N CYS A 212 -0.33 -19.34 -21.87
CA CYS A 212 -1.54 -18.99 -21.10
C CYS A 212 -2.86 -19.09 -21.88
N LEU A 213 -2.82 -19.11 -23.22
CA LEU A 213 -4.04 -19.18 -24.05
C LEU A 213 -4.94 -20.42 -23.78
N PRO A 214 -4.43 -21.65 -23.58
CA PRO A 214 -5.31 -22.80 -23.37
C PRO A 214 -6.01 -22.81 -22.00
N VAL A 215 -5.42 -22.19 -20.97
CA VAL A 215 -5.99 -22.13 -19.61
C VAL A 215 -7.17 -21.16 -19.54
N ILE A 216 -7.08 -20.04 -20.26
CA ILE A 216 -8.15 -19.03 -20.33
C ILE A 216 -9.36 -19.57 -21.11
N LEU A 217 -9.13 -20.38 -22.15
CA LEU A 217 -10.18 -21.05 -22.93
C LEU A 217 -10.90 -22.17 -22.16
N ALA A 218 -10.25 -22.83 -21.20
CA ALA A 218 -10.88 -23.86 -20.37
C ALA A 218 -11.76 -23.25 -19.26
N SER A 219 -11.32 -22.13 -18.66
CA SER A 219 -12.05 -21.49 -17.54
C SER A 219 -13.33 -20.76 -17.99
N SER A 220 -13.37 -20.27 -19.23
CA SER A 220 -14.56 -19.61 -19.79
C SER A 220 -15.72 -20.58 -20.08
N ARG A 221 -15.43 -21.85 -20.43
CA ARG A 221 -16.47 -22.86 -20.69
C ARG A 221 -17.26 -23.26 -19.44
N ILE A 222 -16.62 -23.27 -18.27
CA ILE A 222 -17.27 -23.68 -17.01
C ILE A 222 -18.28 -22.62 -16.53
N ARG A 223 -17.98 -21.33 -16.71
CA ARG A 223 -18.89 -20.25 -16.30
C ARG A 223 -20.13 -20.15 -17.19
N VAL A 224 -20.01 -20.45 -18.48
CA VAL A 224 -21.15 -20.43 -19.42
C VAL A 224 -22.13 -21.58 -19.13
N VAL A 225 -21.63 -22.77 -18.78
CA VAL A 225 -22.50 -23.92 -18.42
C VAL A 225 -23.25 -23.68 -17.10
N GLY A 226 -22.59 -23.06 -16.10
CA GLY A 226 -23.24 -22.71 -14.84
C GLY A 226 -24.38 -21.69 -15.00
N LEU A 227 -24.22 -20.73 -15.93
CA LEU A 227 -25.25 -19.74 -16.22
C LEU A 227 -26.47 -20.35 -16.93
N LEU A 228 -26.23 -21.26 -17.88
CA LEU A 228 -27.29 -21.96 -18.61
C LEU A 228 -28.11 -22.89 -17.69
N MET A 229 -27.46 -23.61 -16.76
CA MET A 229 -28.17 -24.45 -15.78
C MET A 229 -29.10 -23.64 -14.88
N ARG A 230 -28.69 -22.44 -14.44
CA ARG A 230 -29.54 -21.57 -13.61
C ARG A 230 -30.74 -21.00 -14.37
N LEU A 231 -30.58 -20.71 -15.66
CA LEU A 231 -31.68 -20.28 -16.54
C LEU A 231 -32.71 -21.39 -16.77
N VAL A 232 -32.27 -22.65 -16.91
CA VAL A 232 -33.17 -23.79 -17.07
C VAL A 232 -33.99 -24.04 -15.80
N VAL A 233 -33.38 -23.95 -14.62
CA VAL A 233 -34.09 -24.12 -13.33
C VAL A 233 -35.08 -22.97 -13.05
N ALA A 234 -34.76 -21.76 -13.48
CA ALA A 234 -35.68 -20.62 -13.36
C ALA A 234 -36.88 -20.70 -14.33
N ALA A 235 -36.73 -21.39 -15.47
CA ALA A 235 -37.81 -21.57 -16.43
C ALA A 235 -38.83 -22.65 -16.01
N SER A 236 -38.40 -23.67 -15.25
CA SER A 236 -39.26 -24.77 -14.81
C SER A 236 -40.11 -24.48 -13.58
N THR A 237 -39.86 -23.38 -12.86
CA THR A 237 -40.60 -22.98 -11.66
C THR A 237 -41.81 -22.08 -11.93
N ASN A 238 -42.02 -21.64 -13.17
CA ASN A 238 -43.16 -20.80 -13.59
C ASN A 238 -44.25 -21.59 -14.36
N ALA A 239 -44.24 -22.91 -14.31
CA ALA A 239 -45.15 -23.78 -15.06
C ALA A 239 -46.14 -24.56 -14.16
N ILE A 240 -46.55 -23.99 -13.02
CA ILE A 240 -47.61 -24.51 -12.14
C ILE A 240 -48.61 -23.40 -11.86
#